data_AF-A0A927GT26-F1
#
_entry.id   AF-A0A927GT26-F1
#
_cell.length_a   1.000
_cell.length_b   1.000
_cell.length_c   1.000
_cell.angle_alpha   90.00
_cell.angle_beta   90.00
_cell.angle_gamma   90.00
#
_symmetry.space_group_name_H-M   'P 1'
#
loop_
_entity.id
_entity.type
_entity.pdbx_description
1 polymer ?
#
loop_
_entity_poly.entity_id
_entity_poly.type
_entity_poly.pdbx_seq_one_letter_code
_entity_poly.pdbx_strand_id
1 'polypeptide(L)'
;MLLAGVVALSCIGCNYKQHVQESEHDYGSQDAGDPKLYGGRQYGALTGRTNQHDNRYFEYSSLLSRETARIDGLATSVVMLTDKNAYVGIALDWTAVGTKRKGGFAMREQNNTGTTEGVYNFRTGSPYYNNRKAITPFNSPFSVQDHNLISGELKQTIAKRIRKLAPQVEEIHISAKRDFTNEMVDYAKEAWLGHPLQPYLNNFNTMVKYEFAAGQTLPEPVERLVKQGRQAKTK
;
A
#
# COMPACT_ATOMS: atom_id res chain seq x y z
N MET A 1 -34.09 -55.39 -12.78
CA MET A 1 -32.95 -54.58 -13.26
C MET A 1 -33.50 -53.32 -13.91
N LEU A 2 -33.24 -52.15 -13.34
CA LEU A 2 -32.82 -50.93 -14.06
C LEU A 2 -32.64 -49.80 -13.05
N LEU A 3 -31.38 -49.48 -12.80
CA LEU A 3 -30.89 -48.32 -12.07
C LEU A 3 -31.15 -47.07 -12.93
N ALA A 4 -31.76 -46.03 -12.37
CA ALA A 4 -31.76 -44.69 -12.94
C ALA A 4 -31.01 -43.76 -11.98
N GLY A 5 -29.69 -43.71 -12.15
CA GLY A 5 -28.83 -42.73 -11.48
C GLY A 5 -28.92 -41.40 -12.20
N VAL A 6 -29.52 -40.41 -11.56
CA VAL A 6 -29.45 -39.00 -12.01
C VAL A 6 -28.13 -38.44 -11.50
N VAL A 7 -27.16 -38.30 -12.40
CA VAL A 7 -25.91 -37.58 -12.14
C VAL A 7 -26.21 -36.08 -12.24
N ALA A 8 -26.20 -35.38 -11.10
CA ALA A 8 -26.27 -33.93 -11.05
C ALA A 8 -24.89 -33.32 -11.40
N LEU A 9 -24.73 -32.89 -12.64
CA LEU A 9 -23.55 -32.19 -13.18
C LEU A 9 -23.94 -30.73 -13.50
N SER A 10 -23.98 -29.82 -12.53
CA SER A 10 -24.31 -28.41 -12.85
C SER A 10 -23.94 -27.32 -11.83
N CYS A 11 -22.82 -27.41 -11.08
CA CYS A 11 -22.38 -26.28 -10.22
C CYS A 11 -20.91 -25.83 -10.35
N ILE A 12 -20.09 -26.45 -11.21
CA ILE A 12 -18.65 -26.14 -11.27
C ILE A 12 -18.35 -24.88 -12.11
N GLY A 13 -19.21 -24.52 -13.07
CA GLY A 13 -18.96 -23.43 -14.02
C GLY A 13 -19.08 -22.01 -13.46
N CYS A 14 -19.93 -21.78 -12.45
CA CYS A 14 -20.07 -20.45 -11.83
C CYS A 14 -18.91 -20.11 -10.90
N ASN A 15 -18.45 -21.09 -10.10
CA ASN A 15 -17.30 -20.89 -9.20
C ASN A 15 -15.99 -20.66 -9.95
N TYR A 16 -15.74 -21.38 -11.05
CA TYR A 16 -14.50 -21.18 -11.81
C TYR A 16 -14.37 -19.75 -12.37
N LYS A 17 -15.47 -19.20 -12.92
CA LYS A 17 -15.47 -17.81 -13.40
C LYS A 17 -15.22 -16.84 -12.26
N GLN A 18 -15.86 -17.01 -11.11
CA GLN A 18 -15.64 -16.16 -9.95
C GLN A 18 -14.19 -16.23 -9.44
N HIS A 19 -13.58 -17.42 -9.34
CA HIS A 19 -12.19 -17.57 -8.90
C HIS A 19 -11.17 -16.93 -9.84
N VAL A 20 -11.36 -17.07 -11.15
CA VAL A 20 -10.48 -16.43 -12.14
C VAL A 20 -10.68 -14.91 -12.12
N GLN A 21 -11.91 -14.46 -11.96
CA GLN A 21 -12.27 -13.05 -11.88
C GLN A 21 -11.85 -12.38 -10.56
N GLU A 22 -11.67 -13.14 -9.48
CA GLU A 22 -11.11 -12.66 -8.20
C GLU A 22 -9.59 -12.89 -8.09
N SER A 23 -8.95 -13.46 -9.11
CA SER A 23 -7.52 -13.80 -9.06
C SER A 23 -6.62 -12.58 -8.85
N GLU A 24 -5.58 -12.73 -8.03
CA GLU A 24 -4.68 -11.64 -7.66
C GLU A 24 -3.50 -11.47 -8.64
N HIS A 25 -3.52 -12.17 -9.78
CA HIS A 25 -2.41 -12.19 -10.75
C HIS A 25 -2.45 -11.09 -11.83
N ASP A 26 -3.62 -10.46 -12.05
CA ASP A 26 -3.81 -9.39 -13.03
C ASP A 26 -4.61 -8.25 -12.39
N TYR A 27 -4.13 -7.01 -12.55
CA TYR A 27 -4.83 -5.80 -12.10
C TYR A 27 -4.98 -4.75 -13.21
N GLY A 28 -4.74 -5.15 -14.46
CA GLY A 28 -4.61 -4.26 -15.61
C GLY A 28 -5.91 -3.99 -16.35
N SER A 29 -6.99 -4.68 -16.02
CA SER A 29 -8.27 -4.50 -16.69
C SER A 29 -8.86 -3.10 -16.41
N GLN A 30 -9.43 -2.53 -17.47
CA GLN A 30 -10.11 -1.23 -17.45
C GLN A 30 -11.54 -1.37 -17.98
N ASP A 31 -12.01 -2.61 -18.17
CA ASP A 31 -13.26 -2.90 -18.83
C ASP A 31 -14.46 -2.54 -17.93
N ALA A 32 -15.49 -1.98 -18.54
CA ALA A 32 -16.75 -1.74 -17.87
C ALA A 32 -17.39 -3.09 -17.51
N GLY A 33 -17.47 -3.39 -16.22
CA GLY A 33 -17.98 -4.67 -15.72
C GLY A 33 -16.90 -5.62 -15.19
N ASP A 34 -15.67 -5.14 -14.96
CA ASP A 34 -14.66 -5.94 -14.27
C ASP A 34 -15.18 -6.41 -12.88
N PRO A 35 -15.15 -7.73 -12.59
CA PRO A 35 -15.68 -8.24 -11.33
C PRO A 35 -14.94 -7.78 -10.07
N LYS A 36 -13.65 -7.46 -10.17
CA LYS A 36 -12.89 -6.87 -9.06
C LYS A 36 -13.38 -5.47 -8.75
N LEU A 37 -13.89 -4.77 -9.75
CA LEU A 37 -14.52 -3.46 -9.65
C LEU A 37 -16.02 -3.54 -9.35
N TYR A 38 -16.63 -4.73 -9.23
CA TYR A 38 -18.00 -4.84 -8.74
C TYR A 38 -18.12 -4.32 -7.30
N GLY A 39 -19.22 -3.62 -7.07
CA GLY A 39 -19.46 -2.78 -5.89
C GLY A 39 -19.01 -1.34 -6.11
N GLY A 40 -19.51 -0.41 -5.30
CA GLY A 40 -19.01 0.96 -5.31
C GLY A 40 -17.51 1.01 -4.98
N ARG A 41 -16.81 2.05 -5.44
CA ARG A 41 -15.39 2.29 -5.10
C ARG A 41 -15.20 2.28 -3.58
N GLN A 42 -14.29 1.45 -3.07
CA GLN A 42 -14.08 1.28 -1.62
C GLN A 42 -12.83 2.01 -1.07
N TYR A 43 -12.08 2.69 -1.95
CA TYR A 43 -10.85 3.42 -1.63
C TYR A 43 -10.92 4.90 -2.02
N GLY A 44 -9.98 5.67 -1.49
CA GLY A 44 -9.81 7.11 -1.70
C GLY A 44 -10.82 7.96 -0.92
N ALA A 45 -10.86 9.26 -1.21
CA ALA A 45 -11.85 10.17 -0.67
C ALA A 45 -13.25 9.78 -1.16
N LEU A 46 -14.15 9.51 -0.22
CA LEU A 46 -15.56 9.21 -0.47
C LEU A 46 -16.45 10.34 0.06
N THR A 47 -15.94 11.08 1.05
CA THR A 47 -16.59 12.24 1.65
C THR A 47 -15.86 13.48 1.16
N GLY A 48 -16.56 14.48 0.62
CA GLY A 48 -15.94 15.72 0.12
C GLY A 48 -15.41 16.66 1.23
N ARG A 49 -14.93 16.11 2.35
CA ARG A 49 -14.61 16.86 3.57
C ARG A 49 -13.17 17.38 3.53
N THR A 50 -13.01 18.67 3.78
CA THR A 50 -11.68 19.31 3.79
C THR A 50 -10.78 18.86 4.95
N ASN A 51 -11.38 18.39 6.05
CA ASN A 51 -10.69 17.93 7.26
C ASN A 51 -10.60 16.39 7.36
N GLN A 52 -10.79 15.67 6.24
CA GLN A 52 -10.75 14.20 6.21
C GLN A 52 -9.39 13.64 6.69
N HIS A 53 -8.32 14.41 6.57
CA HIS A 53 -6.97 14.02 6.99
C HIS A 53 -6.53 14.60 8.35
N ASP A 54 -7.44 15.26 9.07
CA ASP A 54 -7.20 15.71 10.45
C ASP A 54 -7.53 14.59 11.43
N ASN A 55 -6.54 13.75 11.70
CA ASN A 55 -6.69 12.60 12.59
C ASN A 55 -6.39 12.99 14.04
N ARG A 56 -7.05 12.33 15.00
CA ARG A 56 -6.86 12.54 16.45
C ARG A 56 -5.82 11.61 17.08
N TYR A 57 -5.65 10.44 16.48
CA TYR A 57 -4.62 9.47 16.81
C TYR A 57 -4.31 8.66 15.55
N PHE A 58 -3.21 7.93 15.57
CA PHE A 58 -2.94 6.89 14.59
C PHE A 58 -2.19 5.74 15.26
N GLU A 59 -2.41 4.53 14.74
CA GLU A 59 -1.78 3.32 15.22
C GLU A 59 -1.36 2.41 14.07
N TYR A 60 -0.28 1.67 14.28
CA TYR A 60 0.15 0.64 13.35
C TYR A 60 -0.70 -0.62 13.51
N SER A 61 -1.31 -1.09 12.42
CA SER A 61 -2.06 -2.34 12.42
C SER A 61 -1.22 -3.49 11.87
N SER A 62 -0.67 -4.32 12.77
CA SER A 62 0.10 -5.51 12.37
C SER A 62 -0.75 -6.54 11.64
N LEU A 63 -2.03 -6.68 12.02
CA LEU A 63 -2.98 -7.58 11.38
C LEU A 63 -3.27 -7.16 9.94
N LEU A 64 -3.68 -5.90 9.73
CA LEU A 64 -4.03 -5.41 8.40
C LEU A 64 -2.81 -5.34 7.49
N SER A 65 -1.65 -4.92 8.01
CA SER A 65 -0.39 -4.88 7.25
C SER A 65 -0.01 -6.27 6.75
N ARG A 66 -0.05 -7.28 7.62
CA ARG A 66 0.25 -8.67 7.25
C ARG A 66 -0.75 -9.22 6.25
N GLU A 67 -2.04 -8.96 6.45
CA GLU A 67 -3.08 -9.54 5.60
C GLU A 67 -3.10 -8.90 4.21
N THR A 68 -2.82 -7.60 4.11
CA THR A 68 -2.69 -6.92 2.81
C THR A 68 -1.38 -7.27 2.12
N ALA A 69 -0.27 -7.47 2.84
CA ALA A 69 1.00 -7.89 2.26
C ALA A 69 0.98 -9.31 1.64
N ARG A 70 -0.10 -10.08 1.84
CA ARG A 70 -0.32 -11.39 1.21
C ARG A 70 -0.99 -11.29 -0.17
N ILE A 71 -1.38 -10.08 -0.58
CA ILE A 71 -1.99 -9.86 -1.89
C ILE A 71 -0.88 -9.97 -2.95
N ASP A 72 -1.08 -10.81 -3.95
CA ASP A 72 -0.13 -10.93 -5.05
C ASP A 72 0.05 -9.57 -5.75
N GLY A 73 1.29 -9.25 -6.12
CA GLY A 73 1.69 -7.94 -6.63
C GLY A 73 2.25 -7.00 -5.57
N LEU A 74 2.23 -7.36 -4.28
CA LEU A 74 2.74 -6.55 -3.18
C LEU A 74 3.95 -7.18 -2.49
N ALA A 75 5.10 -6.52 -2.55
CA ALA A 75 6.27 -6.86 -1.76
C ALA A 75 6.17 -6.41 -0.29
N THR A 76 5.43 -5.31 -0.05
CA THR A 76 5.31 -4.70 1.27
C THR A 76 3.98 -4.00 1.38
N SER A 77 3.36 -4.09 2.57
CA SER A 77 2.21 -3.29 2.94
C SER A 77 2.32 -2.86 4.40
N VAL A 78 2.09 -1.57 4.66
CA VAL A 78 2.03 -0.97 5.98
C VAL A 78 0.73 -0.21 6.11
N VAL A 79 -0.09 -0.60 7.07
CA VAL A 79 -1.40 0.00 7.34
C VAL A 79 -1.37 0.73 8.67
N MET A 80 -1.70 2.02 8.63
CA MET A 80 -1.97 2.84 9.81
C MET A 80 -3.47 3.10 9.91
N LEU A 81 -4.05 2.80 11.07
CA LEU A 81 -5.43 3.12 11.40
C LEU A 81 -5.49 4.42 12.17
N THR A 82 -6.55 5.20 11.96
CA THR A 82 -6.81 6.43 12.70
C THR A 82 -8.19 6.40 13.34
N ASP A 83 -8.65 7.54 13.88
CA ASP A 83 -10.01 7.70 14.41
C ASP A 83 -11.10 7.55 13.34
N LYS A 84 -10.76 7.63 12.04
CA LYS A 84 -11.74 7.62 10.93
C LYS A 84 -11.28 6.77 9.75
N ASN A 85 -10.00 6.86 9.40
CA ASN A 85 -9.47 6.44 8.10
C ASN A 85 -8.37 5.38 8.25
N ALA A 86 -8.10 4.67 7.16
CA ALA A 86 -6.93 3.84 7.01
C ALA A 86 -5.99 4.44 5.97
N TYR A 87 -4.70 4.49 6.29
CA TYR A 87 -3.64 4.91 5.38
C TYR A 87 -2.73 3.73 5.10
N VAL A 88 -2.44 3.50 3.82
CA VAL A 88 -1.77 2.29 3.36
C VAL A 88 -0.59 2.67 2.48
N GLY A 89 0.60 2.36 2.96
CA GLY A 89 1.83 2.44 2.18
C GLY A 89 2.17 1.07 1.62
N ILE A 90 2.30 0.95 0.30
CA ILE A 90 2.65 -0.31 -0.37
C ILE A 90 3.94 -0.20 -1.19
N ALA A 91 4.56 -1.35 -1.41
CA ALA A 91 5.58 -1.55 -2.44
C ALA A 91 5.14 -2.73 -3.30
N LEU A 92 5.28 -2.60 -4.62
CA LEU A 92 4.85 -3.61 -5.57
C LEU A 92 5.98 -4.62 -5.84
N ASP A 93 5.63 -5.83 -6.25
CA ASP A 93 6.56 -6.77 -6.87
C ASP A 93 6.09 -7.14 -8.29
N TRP A 94 6.90 -7.92 -9.01
CA TRP A 94 6.55 -8.42 -10.34
C TRP A 94 5.62 -9.64 -10.31
N THR A 95 5.05 -10.01 -9.16
CA THR A 95 4.23 -11.24 -9.07
C THR A 95 2.84 -11.08 -9.66
N ALA A 96 2.41 -9.83 -9.92
CA ALA A 96 1.17 -9.55 -10.64
C ALA A 96 1.37 -8.52 -11.77
N VAL A 97 0.65 -8.72 -12.87
CA VAL A 97 0.62 -7.78 -14.00
C VAL A 97 -0.40 -6.67 -13.76
N GLY A 98 -0.23 -5.52 -14.42
CA GLY A 98 -1.22 -4.45 -14.39
C GLY A 98 -1.36 -3.70 -13.05
N THR A 99 -0.45 -3.90 -12.09
CA THR A 99 -0.44 -3.16 -10.80
C THR A 99 -0.32 -1.64 -10.97
N LYS A 100 0.13 -1.17 -12.15
CA LYS A 100 0.20 0.24 -12.54
C LYS A 100 -0.84 0.55 -13.63
N ARG A 101 -1.62 1.62 -13.43
CA ARG A 101 -2.66 2.11 -14.36
C ARG A 101 -2.11 2.69 -15.67
N LYS A 102 -0.92 3.30 -15.62
CA LYS A 102 -0.19 3.84 -16.77
C LYS A 102 1.31 3.55 -16.60
N GLY A 103 1.99 3.22 -17.70
CA GLY A 103 3.40 2.82 -17.70
C GLY A 103 4.23 3.59 -18.73
N GLY A 104 5.48 3.88 -18.38
CA GLY A 104 6.48 4.51 -19.24
C GLY A 104 7.80 4.72 -18.50
N PHE A 105 8.92 4.89 -19.24
CA PHE A 105 10.25 5.08 -18.64
C PHE A 105 10.31 6.29 -17.68
N ALA A 106 9.60 7.39 -18.00
CA ALA A 106 9.57 8.62 -17.20
C ALA A 106 8.87 8.45 -15.83
N MET A 107 8.03 7.42 -15.69
CA MET A 107 7.27 7.14 -14.45
C MET A 107 7.98 6.09 -13.57
N ARG A 108 9.19 5.65 -13.93
CA ARG A 108 10.00 4.73 -13.14
C ARG A 108 10.76 5.51 -12.05
N GLU A 109 10.47 5.21 -10.79
CA GLU A 109 11.23 5.75 -9.66
C GLU A 109 12.54 4.99 -9.38
N GLN A 110 12.66 3.78 -9.94
CA GLN A 110 13.75 2.87 -9.63
C GLN A 110 14.48 2.42 -10.87
N ASN A 111 15.78 2.27 -10.71
CA ASN A 111 16.63 1.56 -11.64
C ASN A 111 17.00 0.19 -11.05
N ASN A 112 16.38 -0.85 -11.59
CA ASN A 112 16.63 -2.25 -11.24
C ASN A 112 17.36 -3.00 -12.36
N THR A 113 18.01 -2.31 -13.31
CA THR A 113 18.76 -2.93 -14.42
C THR A 113 19.99 -3.72 -13.94
N GLY A 114 20.46 -3.46 -12.71
CA GLY A 114 21.59 -4.16 -12.07
C GLY A 114 21.20 -5.37 -11.21
N THR A 115 19.95 -5.85 -11.23
CA THR A 115 19.53 -6.99 -10.39
C THR A 115 20.24 -8.31 -10.74
N THR A 116 20.82 -8.42 -11.93
CA THR A 116 21.59 -9.60 -12.36
C THR A 116 22.97 -9.70 -11.69
N GLU A 117 23.52 -8.58 -11.19
CA GLU A 117 24.88 -8.50 -10.61
C GLU A 117 24.89 -8.32 -9.08
N GLY A 118 23.73 -8.16 -8.46
CA GLY A 118 23.59 -8.00 -7.01
C GLY A 118 23.76 -6.55 -6.55
N VAL A 119 22.68 -5.98 -6.02
CA VAL A 119 22.62 -4.80 -5.14
C VAL A 119 23.46 -3.56 -5.54
N TYR A 120 23.79 -3.43 -6.81
CA TYR A 120 24.66 -2.38 -7.34
C TYR A 120 23.94 -1.03 -7.45
N ASN A 121 24.46 -0.01 -6.75
CA ASN A 121 24.10 1.38 -6.96
C ASN A 121 25.10 2.03 -7.93
N PHE A 122 24.72 2.20 -9.19
CA PHE A 122 25.60 2.76 -10.22
C PHE A 122 26.02 4.21 -9.98
N ARG A 123 25.26 4.98 -9.18
CA ARG A 123 25.59 6.38 -8.90
C ARG A 123 26.72 6.52 -7.88
N THR A 124 26.86 5.57 -6.97
CA THR A 124 27.87 5.61 -5.92
C THR A 124 28.91 4.49 -6.03
N GLY A 125 28.72 3.54 -6.95
CA GLY A 125 29.54 2.34 -7.07
C GLY A 125 29.40 1.36 -5.90
N SER A 126 28.46 1.59 -4.98
CA SER A 126 28.29 0.75 -3.79
C SER A 126 27.55 -0.55 -4.15
N PRO A 127 28.09 -1.72 -3.76
CA PRO A 127 27.40 -3.00 -3.87
C PRO A 127 26.50 -3.30 -2.65
N TYR A 128 26.33 -2.34 -1.72
CA TYR A 128 25.60 -2.56 -0.47
C TYR A 128 24.18 -1.98 -0.50
N TYR A 129 23.20 -2.77 -0.04
CA TYR A 129 21.81 -2.32 0.15
C TYR A 129 21.72 -1.36 1.33
N ASN A 130 20.93 -0.29 1.21
CA ASN A 130 20.59 0.53 2.37
C ASN A 130 19.46 -0.12 3.16
N ASN A 131 19.81 -0.97 4.12
CA ASN A 131 18.87 -1.69 4.98
C ASN A 131 18.00 -0.78 5.88
N ARG A 132 18.22 0.55 5.89
CA ARG A 132 17.41 1.48 6.67
C ARG A 132 16.07 1.80 6.01
N LYS A 133 15.98 1.69 4.68
CA LYS A 133 14.77 2.02 3.91
C LYS A 133 14.19 0.77 3.27
N ALA A 134 12.86 0.65 3.32
CA ALA A 134 12.16 -0.46 2.67
C ALA A 134 12.26 -0.36 1.14
N ILE A 135 12.21 0.87 0.61
CA ILE A 135 12.25 1.16 -0.82
C ILE A 135 13.39 2.14 -1.11
N THR A 136 14.33 1.74 -1.96
CA THR A 136 15.48 2.56 -2.39
C THR A 136 15.44 2.82 -3.91
N PRO A 137 16.16 3.81 -4.44
CA PRO A 137 16.17 4.04 -5.89
C PRO A 137 16.80 2.92 -6.74
N PHE A 138 17.45 1.92 -6.13
CA PHE A 138 18.21 0.88 -6.82
C PHE A 138 17.92 -0.50 -6.23
N ASN A 139 17.63 -1.48 -7.08
CA ASN A 139 17.45 -2.90 -6.72
C ASN A 139 16.49 -3.10 -5.52
N SER A 140 15.33 -2.45 -5.54
CA SER A 140 14.32 -2.56 -4.48
C SER A 140 12.92 -2.83 -5.05
N PRO A 141 11.94 -3.25 -4.21
CA PRO A 141 10.57 -3.47 -4.65
C PRO A 141 9.92 -2.21 -5.24
N PHE A 142 9.03 -2.36 -6.20
CA PHE A 142 8.59 -1.27 -7.07
C PHE A 142 7.75 -0.21 -6.36
N SER A 143 7.99 1.05 -6.71
CA SER A 143 7.21 2.22 -6.31
C SER A 143 6.66 2.98 -7.52
N VAL A 144 5.79 3.96 -7.26
CA VAL A 144 5.24 4.90 -8.26
C VAL A 144 5.30 6.34 -7.75
N GLN A 145 5.51 7.30 -8.65
CA GLN A 145 5.64 8.72 -8.29
C GLN A 145 4.35 9.33 -7.72
N ASP A 146 3.20 8.82 -8.16
CA ASP A 146 1.88 9.32 -7.81
C ASP A 146 0.95 8.14 -7.54
N HIS A 147 0.25 8.18 -6.40
CA HIS A 147 -0.73 7.17 -6.00
C HIS A 147 -1.82 6.94 -7.06
N ASN A 148 -2.12 7.91 -7.93
CA ASN A 148 -3.05 7.78 -9.06
C ASN A 148 -2.52 6.88 -10.19
N LEU A 149 -1.26 6.48 -10.15
CA LEU A 149 -0.66 5.54 -11.10
C LEU A 149 -0.82 4.08 -10.70
N ILE A 150 -1.33 3.80 -9.49
CA ILE A 150 -1.71 2.44 -9.07
C ILE A 150 -3.03 2.08 -9.74
N SER A 151 -3.18 0.83 -10.20
CA SER A 151 -4.42 0.39 -10.83
C SER A 151 -5.61 0.43 -9.86
N GLY A 152 -6.80 0.68 -10.42
CA GLY A 152 -8.03 0.71 -9.64
C GLY A 152 -8.35 -0.64 -9.00
N GLU A 153 -8.09 -1.73 -9.72
CA GLU A 153 -8.29 -3.10 -9.24
C GLU A 153 -7.42 -3.42 -8.03
N LEU A 154 -6.12 -3.11 -8.09
CA LEU A 154 -5.25 -3.35 -6.94
C LEU A 154 -5.71 -2.56 -5.72
N LYS A 155 -6.05 -1.27 -5.90
CA LYS A 155 -6.59 -0.46 -4.80
C LYS A 155 -7.90 -1.02 -4.25
N GLN A 156 -8.77 -1.52 -5.12
CA GLN A 156 -10.05 -2.10 -4.75
C GLN A 156 -9.87 -3.42 -4.00
N THR A 157 -8.95 -4.29 -4.43
CA THR A 157 -8.62 -5.55 -3.75
C THR A 157 -8.06 -5.30 -2.36
N ILE A 158 -7.12 -4.36 -2.22
CA ILE A 158 -6.59 -3.94 -0.91
C ILE A 158 -7.72 -3.39 -0.02
N ALA A 159 -8.57 -2.52 -0.55
CA ALA A 159 -9.67 -1.94 0.21
C ALA A 159 -10.70 -2.99 0.66
N LYS A 160 -11.07 -3.92 -0.22
CA LYS A 160 -11.94 -5.07 0.11
C LYS A 160 -11.32 -5.89 1.25
N ARG A 161 -10.02 -6.16 1.20
CA ARG A 161 -9.31 -6.91 2.26
C ARG A 161 -9.33 -6.16 3.60
N ILE A 162 -9.09 -4.86 3.60
CA ILE A 162 -9.12 -4.03 4.82
C ILE A 162 -10.53 -3.98 5.40
N ARG A 163 -11.56 -3.72 4.58
CA ARG A 163 -12.95 -3.60 5.05
C ARG A 163 -13.51 -4.89 5.65
N LYS A 164 -13.03 -6.06 5.20
CA LYS A 164 -13.37 -7.36 5.81
C LYS A 164 -12.94 -7.45 7.28
N LEU A 165 -11.85 -6.78 7.66
CA LEU A 165 -11.27 -6.84 9.00
C LEU A 165 -11.49 -5.57 9.83
N ALA A 166 -11.72 -4.43 9.18
CA ALA A 166 -11.96 -3.13 9.78
C ALA A 166 -13.13 -2.41 9.08
N PRO A 167 -14.38 -2.90 9.23
CA PRO A 167 -15.55 -2.33 8.56
C PRO A 167 -15.88 -0.90 9.00
N GLN A 168 -15.40 -0.47 10.17
CA GLN A 168 -15.61 0.87 10.74
C GLN A 168 -14.82 1.98 10.03
N VAL A 169 -13.86 1.63 9.17
CA VAL A 169 -13.05 2.62 8.44
C VAL A 169 -13.91 3.36 7.41
N GLU A 170 -13.93 4.69 7.49
CA GLU A 170 -14.64 5.55 6.55
C GLU A 170 -13.95 5.52 5.19
N GLU A 171 -12.69 5.97 5.13
CA GLU A 171 -11.91 6.08 3.89
C GLU A 171 -10.59 5.31 3.97
N ILE A 172 -10.17 4.75 2.83
CA ILE A 172 -8.94 3.97 2.69
C ILE A 172 -8.05 4.64 1.65
N HIS A 173 -6.97 5.25 2.10
CA HIS A 173 -6.03 5.99 1.28
C HIS A 173 -4.78 5.16 1.02
N ILE A 174 -4.50 4.86 -0.26
CA ILE A 174 -3.44 3.92 -0.67
C ILE A 174 -2.44 4.65 -1.56
N SER A 175 -1.16 4.58 -1.18
CA SER A 175 -0.04 5.09 -1.99
C SER A 175 1.09 4.05 -2.07
N ALA A 176 1.75 4.02 -3.23
CA ALA A 176 2.97 3.24 -3.47
C ALA A 176 4.16 4.18 -3.76
N LYS A 177 4.06 5.43 -3.31
CA LYS A 177 5.13 6.42 -3.44
C LYS A 177 6.24 6.12 -2.45
N ARG A 178 7.47 6.11 -2.96
CA ARG A 178 8.65 5.70 -2.19
C ARG A 178 8.79 6.44 -0.87
N ASP A 179 8.67 7.76 -0.87
CA ASP A 179 8.88 8.57 0.34
C ASP A 179 7.76 8.35 1.37
N PHE A 180 6.50 8.29 0.92
CA PHE A 180 5.35 7.99 1.77
C PHE A 180 5.46 6.59 2.40
N THR A 181 5.72 5.55 1.60
CA THR A 181 5.81 4.18 2.12
C THR A 181 6.99 4.00 3.07
N ASN A 182 8.15 4.60 2.79
CA ASN A 182 9.28 4.55 3.71
C ASN A 182 8.96 5.23 5.06
N GLU A 183 8.29 6.38 5.03
CA GLU A 183 7.89 7.09 6.24
C GLU A 183 6.85 6.28 7.05
N MET A 184 5.90 5.63 6.38
CA MET A 184 4.97 4.68 7.01
C MET A 184 5.71 3.51 7.69
N VAL A 185 6.75 2.96 7.04
CA VAL A 185 7.61 1.93 7.63
C VAL A 185 8.36 2.47 8.86
N ASP A 186 8.83 3.71 8.81
CA ASP A 186 9.56 4.32 9.92
C ASP A 186 8.66 4.55 11.15
N TYR A 187 7.39 4.95 10.96
CA TYR A 187 6.39 4.92 12.02
C TYR A 187 6.14 3.51 12.57
N ALA A 188 6.03 2.51 11.68
CA ALA A 188 5.80 1.12 12.09
C ALA A 188 6.96 0.61 12.97
N LYS A 189 8.22 0.99 12.67
CA LYS A 189 9.38 0.66 13.50
C LYS A 189 9.27 1.23 14.90
N GLU A 190 8.86 2.50 15.05
CA GLU A 190 8.67 3.08 16.38
C GLU A 190 7.58 2.32 17.17
N ALA A 191 6.49 1.91 16.51
CA ALA A 191 5.47 1.07 17.14
C ALA A 191 6.00 -0.34 17.51
N TRP A 192 6.82 -0.97 16.67
CA TRP A 192 7.45 -2.27 16.97
C TRP A 192 8.41 -2.20 18.16
N LEU A 193 9.05 -1.05 18.36
CA LEU A 193 9.88 -0.77 19.53
C LEU A 193 9.05 -0.40 20.78
N GLY A 194 7.72 -0.40 20.69
CA GLY A 194 6.82 -0.05 21.80
C GLY A 194 6.78 1.45 22.11
N HIS A 195 7.28 2.31 21.22
CA HIS A 195 7.22 3.75 21.43
C HIS A 195 5.83 4.30 21.05
N PRO A 196 5.28 5.25 21.82
CA PRO A 196 4.01 5.87 21.48
C PRO A 196 4.14 6.68 20.18
N LEU A 197 3.15 6.56 19.30
CA LEU A 197 3.09 7.31 18.03
C LEU A 197 2.50 8.72 18.18
N GLN A 198 1.79 8.98 19.29
CA GLN A 198 1.13 10.26 19.56
C GLN A 198 2.03 11.50 19.37
N PRO A 199 3.32 11.51 19.76
CA PRO A 199 4.20 12.67 19.53
C PRO A 199 4.37 13.03 18.05
N TYR A 200 4.13 12.09 17.14
CA TYR A 200 4.29 12.29 15.71
C TYR A 200 2.98 12.57 14.96
N LEU A 201 1.85 12.71 15.67
CA LEU A 201 0.52 12.89 15.06
C LEU A 201 0.47 14.08 14.09
N ASN A 202 1.04 15.22 14.49
CA ASN A 202 1.05 16.41 13.63
C ASN A 202 1.86 16.18 12.34
N ASN A 203 2.98 15.47 12.46
CA ASN A 203 3.81 15.12 11.31
C ASN A 203 3.09 14.12 10.39
N PHE A 204 2.44 13.11 10.97
CA PHE A 204 1.62 12.15 10.25
C PHE A 204 0.48 12.85 9.48
N ASN A 205 -0.28 13.73 10.13
CA ASN A 205 -1.34 14.52 9.50
C ASN A 205 -0.81 15.39 8.36
N THR A 206 0.37 15.99 8.52
CA THR A 206 1.04 16.77 7.47
C THR A 206 1.39 15.89 6.28
N MET A 207 1.97 14.71 6.53
CA MET A 207 2.34 13.75 5.49
C MET A 207 1.13 13.26 4.69
N VAL A 208 0.04 12.86 5.35
CA VAL A 208 -1.13 12.34 4.64
C VAL A 208 -1.86 13.44 3.85
N LYS A 209 -1.85 14.70 4.34
CA LYS A 209 -2.36 15.85 3.57
C LYS A 209 -1.51 16.15 2.34
N TYR A 210 -0.19 16.11 2.49
CA TYR A 210 0.75 16.28 1.38
C TYR A 210 0.51 15.23 0.28
N GLU A 211 0.26 13.98 0.68
CA GLU A 211 0.06 12.90 -0.27
C GLU A 211 -1.33 12.87 -0.92
N PHE A 212 -2.40 13.13 -0.16
CA PHE A 212 -3.79 12.86 -0.60
C PHE A 212 -4.69 14.09 -0.74
N ALA A 213 -4.28 15.27 -0.24
CA ALA A 213 -5.13 16.47 -0.20
C ALA A 213 -4.42 17.74 -0.69
N ALA A 214 -3.47 17.60 -1.63
CA ALA A 214 -2.72 18.70 -2.23
C ALA A 214 -2.03 19.61 -1.19
N GLY A 215 -1.64 19.05 -0.04
CA GLY A 215 -0.86 19.77 0.97
C GLY A 215 0.45 20.26 0.36
N GLN A 216 0.84 21.49 0.67
CA GLN A 216 2.08 22.10 0.15
C GLN A 216 3.27 21.95 1.12
N THR A 217 3.00 21.50 2.34
CA THR A 217 4.01 21.35 3.39
C THR A 217 4.65 19.97 3.30
N LEU A 218 5.94 19.93 3.00
CA LEU A 218 6.71 18.69 3.04
C LEU A 218 6.86 18.23 4.50
N PRO A 219 6.43 17.00 4.87
CA PRO A 219 6.60 16.49 6.22
C PRO A 219 8.08 16.29 6.54
N GLU A 220 8.44 16.47 7.82
CA GLU A 220 9.78 16.12 8.27
C GLU A 220 9.88 14.59 8.46
N PRO A 221 10.94 13.92 8.00
CA PRO A 221 11.10 12.49 8.25
C PRO A 221 11.13 12.19 9.75
N VAL A 222 10.34 11.21 10.19
CA VAL A 222 10.17 10.82 11.60
C VAL A 222 11.50 10.42 12.23
N GLU A 223 12.41 9.82 11.46
CA GLU A 223 13.76 9.51 11.90
C GLU A 223 14.52 10.74 12.44
N ARG A 224 14.27 11.94 11.89
CA ARG A 224 14.87 13.18 12.39
C ARG A 224 14.21 13.63 13.69
N LEU A 225 12.87 13.58 13.75
CA LEU A 225 12.10 13.93 14.95
C LEU A 225 12.47 13.02 16.13
N VAL A 226 12.61 11.72 15.89
CA VAL A 226 13.07 10.72 16.86
C VAL A 226 14.45 11.08 17.40
N LYS A 227 15.41 11.41 16.54
CA LYS A 227 16.76 11.79 16.95
C LYS A 227 16.78 13.06 17.81
N GLN A 228 16.06 14.09 17.39
CA GLN A 228 15.95 15.35 18.13
C GLN A 228 15.31 15.13 19.51
N GLY A 229 14.21 14.39 19.56
CA GLY A 229 13.52 14.08 20.81
C GLY A 229 14.36 13.22 21.78
N ARG A 230 15.16 12.29 21.25
CA ARG A 230 16.10 11.50 22.07
C ARG A 230 17.24 12.36 22.63
N GLN A 231 17.82 13.24 21.81
CA GLN A 231 18.89 14.16 22.24
C GLN A 231 18.42 15.17 23.29
N ALA A 232 17.18 15.63 23.21
CA ALA A 232 16.60 16.56 24.20
C ALA A 232 16.39 15.91 25.59
N LYS A 233 16.25 14.57 25.66
CA LYS A 233 16.08 13.83 26.93
C LYS A 233 17.40 13.48 27.64
N THR A 234 18.53 13.62 26.95
CA THR A 234 19.87 13.31 27.50
C THR A 234 20.59 14.55 28.06
N LYS A 235 19.95 15.71 28.00
CA LYS A 235 20.39 16.97 28.62
C LYS A 235 19.54 17.25 29.84
#